data_AF-A0A8T3VFJ6-F1
#
_entry.id   AF-A0A8T3VFJ6-F1
#
_cell.length_a   1.000
_cell.length_b   1.000
_cell.length_c   1.000
_cell.angle_alpha   90.00
_cell.angle_beta   90.00
_cell.angle_gamma   90.00
#
_symmetry.space_group_name_H-M   'P 1'
#
loop_
_entity.id
_entity.type
_entity.pdbx_description
1 polymer ?
#
loop_
_entity_poly.entity_id
_entity_poly.type
_entity_poly.pdbx_seq_one_letter_code
_entity_poly.pdbx_strand_id
1 'polypeptide(L)'
;MEKQSYYLIILLVAFVICIGVFWFQFNNDVATFIMINETEVAENGSFSGMLVDAYGYGVANQTITFHKPGHEMGTIVDVTTDENGEFTIDNAQYLPDAGKDNYYGDFTFAGHDKYQGCTFEGNVSVVPN
;
A
#
# COMPACT_ATOMS: atom_id res chain seq x y z
N MET A 1 -3.80 17.41 49.01
CA MET A 1 -3.00 16.81 47.92
C MET A 1 -2.05 17.87 47.42
N GLU A 2 -0.75 17.62 47.51
CA GLU A 2 0.27 18.56 47.01
C GLU A 2 0.12 18.71 45.50
N LYS A 3 0.33 19.93 44.97
CA LYS A 3 0.12 20.26 43.55
C LYS A 3 0.80 19.26 42.60
N GLN A 4 1.95 18.69 43.00
CA GLN A 4 2.68 17.69 42.23
C GLN A 4 1.90 16.37 42.04
N SER A 5 1.14 15.92 43.04
CA SER A 5 0.32 14.70 42.93
C SER A 5 -0.83 14.87 41.94
N TYR A 6 -1.38 16.08 41.80
CA TYR A 6 -2.47 16.37 40.86
C TYR A 6 -1.99 16.32 39.40
N TYR A 7 -0.83 16.91 39.10
CA TYR A 7 -0.22 16.81 37.77
C TYR A 7 0.15 15.36 37.41
N LEU A 8 0.66 14.60 38.38
CA LEU A 8 0.97 13.19 38.18
C LEU A 8 -0.28 12.37 37.81
N ILE A 9 -1.41 12.61 38.49
CA ILE A 9 -2.67 11.93 38.18
C ILE A 9 -3.16 12.29 36.77
N ILE A 10 -3.12 13.56 36.39
CA ILE A 10 -3.51 13.99 35.02
C ILE A 10 -2.63 13.31 33.97
N LEU A 11 -1.31 13.28 34.18
CA LEU A 11 -0.38 12.62 33.26
C LEU A 11 -0.65 11.13 33.16
N LEU A 12 -0.97 10.47 34.28
CA LEU A 12 -1.28 9.04 34.31
C LEU A 12 -2.60 8.73 33.57
N VAL A 13 -3.62 9.57 33.73
CA VAL A 13 -4.88 9.45 32.97
C VAL A 13 -4.62 9.64 31.47
N ALA A 14 -3.86 10.66 31.08
CA ALA A 14 -3.49 10.88 29.68
C ALA A 14 -2.72 9.68 29.09
N PHE A 15 -1.79 9.12 29.87
CA PHE A 15 -1.02 7.94 29.46
C PHE A 15 -1.90 6.70 29.22
N VAL A 16 -2.86 6.43 30.11
CA VAL A 16 -3.81 5.30 29.93
C VAL A 16 -4.66 5.49 28.67
N ILE A 17 -5.12 6.73 28.39
CA ILE A 17 -5.85 7.03 27.17
C ILE A 17 -4.97 6.78 25.93
N CYS A 18 -3.71 7.23 25.94
CA CYS A 18 -2.77 6.99 24.86
C CYS A 18 -2.57 5.49 24.58
N ILE A 19 -2.41 4.66 25.64
CA ILE A 19 -2.31 3.21 25.49
C ILE A 19 -3.59 2.64 24.85
N GLY A 20 -4.76 3.07 25.32
CA GLY A 20 -6.04 2.60 24.80
C GLY A 20 -6.24 2.92 23.31
N VAL A 21 -5.93 4.15 22.91
CA VAL A 21 -6.00 4.59 21.50
C VAL A 21 -5.01 3.79 20.65
N PHE A 22 -3.77 3.60 21.12
CA PHE A 22 -2.77 2.81 20.40
C PHE A 22 -3.22 1.36 20.22
N TRP A 23 -3.75 0.73 21.26
CA TRP A 23 -4.30 -0.62 21.19
C TRP A 23 -5.47 -0.74 20.21
N PHE A 24 -6.33 0.27 20.17
CA PHE A 24 -7.44 0.30 19.21
C PHE A 24 -6.93 0.37 17.77
N GLN A 25 -6.03 1.33 17.48
CA GLN A 25 -5.44 1.52 16.14
C GLN A 25 -4.70 0.26 15.67
N PHE A 26 -3.91 -0.35 16.55
CA PHE A 26 -3.15 -1.56 16.22
C PHE A 26 -4.04 -2.76 15.82
N ASN A 27 -5.25 -2.85 16.36
CA ASN A 27 -6.12 -4.01 16.19
C ASN A 27 -7.29 -3.79 15.22
N ASN A 28 -7.67 -2.54 14.96
CA ASN A 28 -8.92 -2.24 14.24
C ASN A 28 -8.77 -1.18 13.15
N ASP A 29 -7.67 -0.42 13.12
CA ASP A 29 -7.55 0.76 12.26
C ASP A 29 -6.09 0.99 11.84
N VAL A 30 -5.51 -0.07 11.24
CA VAL A 30 -4.11 -0.13 10.86
C VAL A 30 -3.94 0.46 9.46
N ALA A 31 -3.24 1.58 9.36
CA ALA A 31 -2.88 2.16 8.07
C ALA A 31 -1.97 1.20 7.27
N THR A 32 -2.16 1.16 5.96
CA THR A 32 -1.33 0.38 5.04
C THR A 32 -0.74 1.24 3.93
N PHE A 33 0.30 0.72 3.29
CA PHE A 33 1.03 1.38 2.22
C PHE A 33 1.42 0.37 1.16
N ILE A 34 1.33 0.78 -0.11
CA ILE A 34 1.89 0.02 -1.23
C ILE A 34 3.27 0.60 -1.55
N MET A 35 4.26 -0.27 -1.72
CA MET A 35 5.60 0.08 -2.16
C MET A 35 5.90 -0.68 -3.44
N ILE A 36 6.52 -0.01 -4.42
CA ILE A 36 6.98 -0.63 -5.67
C ILE A 36 8.42 -0.17 -5.87
N ASN A 37 9.31 -1.11 -6.19
CA ASN A 37 10.76 -0.85 -6.22
C ASN A 37 11.25 -0.27 -7.54
N GLU A 38 10.44 -0.40 -8.60
CA GLU A 38 10.77 0.00 -9.94
C GLU A 38 9.88 1.17 -10.39
N THR A 39 10.48 2.18 -11.01
CA THR A 39 9.74 3.23 -11.73
C THR A 39 9.69 2.97 -13.24
N GLU A 40 10.49 2.01 -13.71
CA GLU A 40 10.63 1.65 -15.12
C GLU A 40 10.91 0.14 -15.24
N VAL A 41 10.25 -0.52 -16.19
CA VAL A 41 10.43 -1.93 -16.51
C VAL A 41 10.50 -2.11 -18.03
N ALA A 42 11.34 -3.03 -18.49
CA ALA A 42 11.42 -3.35 -19.92
C ALA A 42 10.22 -4.22 -20.36
N GLU A 43 9.85 -4.15 -21.64
CA GLU A 43 8.81 -5.01 -22.23
C GLU A 43 9.09 -6.49 -21.94
N ASN A 44 8.06 -7.26 -21.61
CA ASN A 44 8.14 -8.66 -21.18
C ASN A 44 8.94 -8.90 -19.88
N GLY A 45 9.40 -7.83 -19.21
CA GLY A 45 9.98 -7.89 -17.88
C GLY A 45 8.93 -8.13 -16.80
N SER A 46 9.41 -8.28 -15.57
CA SER A 46 8.59 -8.38 -14.37
C SER A 46 9.02 -7.31 -13.37
N PHE A 47 8.08 -6.86 -12.55
CA PHE A 47 8.36 -5.97 -11.41
C PHE A 47 7.49 -6.37 -10.22
N SER A 48 7.91 -5.95 -9.03
CA SER A 48 7.29 -6.39 -7.79
C SER A 48 6.98 -5.21 -6.88
N GLY A 49 5.96 -5.40 -6.06
CA GLY A 49 5.63 -4.48 -4.99
C GLY A 49 5.27 -5.23 -3.72
N MET A 50 5.01 -4.48 -2.66
CA MET A 50 4.63 -5.00 -1.36
C MET A 50 3.53 -4.14 -0.75
N LEU A 51 2.51 -4.78 -0.18
CA LEU A 51 1.55 -4.15 0.72
C LEU A 51 2.05 -4.34 2.15
N VAL A 52 2.32 -3.24 2.84
CA VAL A 52 2.79 -3.24 4.23
C VAL A 52 1.85 -2.47 5.13
N ASP A 53 1.79 -2.88 6.38
CA ASP A 53 1.12 -2.12 7.42
C ASP A 53 2.03 -1.04 8.02
N ALA A 54 1.46 -0.12 8.80
CA ALA A 54 2.18 0.97 9.44
C ALA A 54 3.25 0.52 10.45
N TYR A 55 3.32 -0.77 10.77
CA TYR A 55 4.32 -1.37 11.65
C TYR A 55 5.41 -2.11 10.86
N GLY A 56 5.36 -2.08 9.53
CA GLY A 56 6.34 -2.69 8.64
C GLY A 56 6.12 -4.18 8.40
N TYR A 57 4.96 -4.72 8.75
CA TYR A 57 4.61 -6.11 8.43
C TYR A 57 3.95 -6.19 7.05
N GLY A 58 4.32 -7.20 6.29
CA GLY A 58 3.63 -7.56 5.05
C GLY A 58 2.19 -7.96 5.29
N VAL A 59 1.28 -7.50 4.43
CA VAL A 59 -0.15 -7.79 4.52
C VAL A 59 -0.53 -8.83 3.48
N ALA A 60 -0.68 -10.07 3.94
CA ALA A 60 -0.86 -11.23 3.08
C ALA A 60 -2.29 -11.42 2.55
N ASN A 61 -2.40 -12.12 1.42
CA ASN A 61 -3.66 -12.54 0.78
C ASN A 61 -4.65 -11.39 0.51
N GLN A 62 -4.14 -10.22 0.13
CA GLN A 62 -4.95 -9.05 -0.20
C GLN A 62 -4.93 -8.79 -1.70
N THR A 63 -6.06 -8.32 -2.23
CA THR A 63 -6.16 -7.91 -3.63
C THR A 63 -5.68 -6.48 -3.80
N ILE A 64 -4.73 -6.29 -4.71
CA ILE A 64 -4.28 -5.00 -5.22
C ILE A 64 -4.85 -4.83 -6.63
N THR A 65 -5.48 -3.70 -6.88
CA THR A 65 -6.07 -3.36 -8.16
C THR A 65 -5.23 -2.28 -8.84
N PHE A 66 -5.00 -2.36 -10.15
CA PHE A 66 -4.18 -1.39 -10.88
C PHE A 66 -4.60 -1.24 -12.35
N HIS A 67 -4.12 -0.20 -13.01
CA HIS A 67 -4.30 0.05 -14.43
C HIS A 67 -3.10 -0.43 -15.25
N LYS A 68 -3.39 -0.95 -16.45
CA LYS A 68 -2.39 -1.37 -17.44
C LYS A 68 -2.04 -0.24 -18.42
N PRO A 69 -0.89 -0.36 -19.11
CA PRO A 69 -0.51 0.50 -20.23
C PRO A 69 -1.57 0.62 -21.34
N GLY A 70 -1.66 1.79 -21.96
CA GLY A 70 -2.37 2.07 -23.21
C GLY A 70 -3.87 2.33 -23.13
N HIS A 71 -4.60 1.95 -24.19
CA HIS A 71 -6.03 2.31 -24.36
C HIS A 71 -6.94 1.60 -23.35
N GLU A 72 -6.38 0.67 -22.57
CA GLU A 72 -6.99 0.02 -21.42
C GLU A 72 -6.77 0.78 -20.10
N MET A 73 -6.34 2.06 -20.14
CA MET A 73 -6.47 2.98 -19.01
C MET A 73 -7.94 3.04 -18.56
N GLY A 74 -8.29 2.21 -17.57
CA GLY A 74 -9.65 1.99 -17.08
C GLY A 74 -10.04 0.50 -16.94
N THR A 75 -9.29 -0.42 -17.54
CA THR A 75 -9.38 -1.85 -17.20
C THR A 75 -8.63 -2.07 -15.90
N ILE A 76 -9.38 -2.11 -14.81
CA ILE A 76 -8.86 -2.49 -13.49
C ILE A 76 -8.48 -3.97 -13.54
N VAL A 77 -7.22 -4.27 -13.24
CA VAL A 77 -6.68 -5.62 -13.14
C VAL A 77 -6.25 -5.88 -11.71
N ASP A 78 -6.36 -7.13 -11.28
CA ASP A 78 -6.13 -7.53 -9.91
C ASP A 78 -4.90 -8.43 -9.80
N VAL A 79 -4.13 -8.27 -8.71
CA VAL A 79 -3.10 -9.19 -8.25
C VAL A 79 -3.27 -9.44 -6.76
N THR A 80 -2.93 -10.63 -6.27
CA THR A 80 -3.03 -10.97 -4.85
C THR A 80 -1.67 -11.01 -4.20
N THR A 81 -1.55 -10.44 -3.00
CA THR A 81 -0.31 -10.50 -2.22
C THR A 81 -0.07 -11.90 -1.65
N ASP A 82 1.19 -12.32 -1.60
CA ASP A 82 1.63 -13.58 -1.04
C ASP A 82 1.67 -13.57 0.50
N GLU A 83 2.26 -14.59 1.11
CA GLU A 83 2.39 -14.70 2.58
C GLU A 83 3.25 -13.60 3.23
N ASN A 84 4.10 -12.93 2.46
CA ASN A 84 4.95 -11.83 2.90
C ASN A 84 4.37 -10.46 2.52
N GLY A 85 3.17 -10.41 1.95
CA GLY A 85 2.55 -9.18 1.45
C GLY A 85 3.11 -8.71 0.10
N GLU A 86 3.92 -9.52 -0.59
CA GLU A 86 4.52 -9.19 -1.88
C GLU A 86 3.58 -9.55 -3.03
N PHE A 87 3.62 -8.77 -4.12
CA PHE A 87 2.94 -9.09 -5.36
C PHE A 87 3.88 -8.88 -6.54
N THR A 88 3.68 -9.65 -7.61
CA THR A 88 4.50 -9.59 -8.83
C THR A 88 3.61 -9.41 -10.03
N ILE A 89 4.01 -8.53 -10.95
CA ILE A 89 3.38 -8.35 -12.25
C ILE A 89 4.37 -8.84 -13.30
N ASP A 90 3.97 -9.90 -13.99
CA ASP A 90 4.75 -10.53 -15.05
C ASP A 90 4.36 -10.01 -16.44
N ASN A 91 5.29 -10.14 -17.38
CA ASN A 91 5.09 -9.83 -18.79
C ASN A 91 4.58 -8.39 -19.02
N ALA A 92 5.37 -7.40 -18.56
CA ALA A 92 5.07 -5.98 -18.74
C ALA A 92 4.80 -5.65 -20.22
N GLN A 93 3.63 -5.07 -20.51
CA GLN A 93 3.16 -4.86 -21.87
C GLN A 93 3.53 -3.47 -22.37
N TYR A 94 4.23 -3.39 -23.50
CA TYR A 94 4.49 -2.12 -24.18
C TYR A 94 3.54 -1.96 -25.37
N LEU A 95 2.91 -0.78 -25.49
CA LEU A 95 2.01 -0.44 -26.58
C LEU A 95 2.61 0.73 -27.39
N PRO A 96 3.13 0.49 -28.61
CA PRO A 96 3.86 1.50 -29.39
C PRO A 96 3.07 2.78 -29.69
N ASP A 97 1.74 2.69 -29.73
CA ASP A 97 0.80 3.77 -30.00
C ASP A 97 0.32 4.50 -28.74
N ALA A 98 0.56 3.95 -27.54
CA ALA A 98 0.15 4.54 -26.27
C ALA A 98 0.99 5.74 -25.84
N GLY A 99 2.19 5.94 -26.41
CA GLY A 99 3.05 7.09 -26.12
C GLY A 99 3.32 7.24 -24.61
N LYS A 100 2.83 8.34 -24.02
CA LYS A 100 2.98 8.66 -22.59
C LYS A 100 2.17 7.77 -21.64
N ASP A 101 1.21 7.01 -22.17
CA ASP A 101 0.31 6.13 -21.41
C ASP A 101 0.88 4.70 -21.32
N ASN A 102 2.16 4.52 -21.65
CA ASN A 102 2.91 3.28 -21.46
C ASN A 102 3.36 3.12 -20.00
N TYR A 103 2.42 2.98 -19.07
CA TYR A 103 2.74 2.73 -17.67
C TYR A 103 1.66 1.91 -16.95
N TYR A 104 2.08 1.24 -15.87
CA TYR A 104 1.20 0.68 -14.86
C TYR A 104 1.01 1.70 -13.74
N GLY A 105 -0.22 1.92 -13.29
CA GLY A 105 -0.53 2.97 -12.32
C GLY A 105 -1.79 2.70 -11.51
N ASP A 106 -2.14 3.67 -10.66
CA ASP A 106 -3.35 3.65 -9.82
C ASP A 106 -3.48 2.39 -8.94
N PHE A 107 -2.35 1.87 -8.48
CA PHE A 107 -2.32 0.72 -7.57
C PHE A 107 -3.07 1.04 -6.29
N THR A 108 -4.12 0.29 -6.02
CA THR A 108 -5.05 0.56 -4.92
C THR A 108 -5.35 -0.72 -4.15
N PHE A 109 -5.42 -0.58 -2.84
CA PHE A 109 -5.96 -1.55 -1.90
C PHE A 109 -7.19 -0.94 -1.24
N ALA A 110 -8.34 -1.62 -1.31
CA ALA A 110 -9.60 -1.09 -0.80
C ALA A 110 -9.72 -1.10 0.73
N GLY A 111 -8.83 -1.82 1.43
CA GLY A 111 -8.96 -2.10 2.86
C GLY A 111 -9.65 -3.42 3.12
N HIS A 112 -9.30 -4.08 4.23
CA HIS A 112 -9.92 -5.32 4.67
C HIS A 112 -9.71 -5.55 6.17
N ASP A 113 -10.77 -5.96 6.87
CA ASP A 113 -10.77 -6.16 8.32
C ASP A 113 -10.20 -4.97 9.09
N LYS A 114 -9.01 -5.13 9.70
CA LYS A 114 -8.33 -4.10 10.49
C LYS A 114 -7.47 -3.16 9.64
N TYR A 115 -7.27 -3.48 8.36
CA TYR A 115 -6.38 -2.74 7.47
C TYR A 115 -7.15 -1.69 6.68
N GLN A 116 -6.70 -0.44 6.76
CA GLN A 116 -7.25 0.66 5.97
C GLN A 116 -6.90 0.48 4.49
N GLY A 117 -7.70 1.07 3.59
CA GLY A 117 -7.34 1.15 2.18
C GLY A 117 -6.23 2.17 1.92
N CYS A 118 -5.48 1.97 0.83
CA CYS A 118 -4.42 2.88 0.42
C CYS A 118 -4.24 2.88 -1.12
N THR A 119 -3.64 3.95 -1.63
CA THR A 119 -3.28 4.09 -3.05
C THR A 119 -1.80 4.43 -3.15
N PHE A 120 -1.11 3.84 -4.11
CA PHE A 120 0.27 4.18 -4.44
C PHE A 120 0.32 5.46 -5.26
N GLU A 121 1.07 6.45 -4.77
CA GLU A 121 1.33 7.69 -5.50
C GLU A 121 2.55 7.51 -6.42
N GLY A 122 2.34 6.85 -7.56
CA GLY A 122 3.39 6.64 -8.55
C GLY A 122 2.95 5.75 -9.72
N ASN A 123 3.86 5.55 -10.68
CA ASN A 123 3.66 4.67 -11.81
C ASN A 123 4.94 3.90 -12.17
N VAL A 124 4.77 2.81 -12.91
CA VAL A 124 5.85 2.00 -13.48
C VAL A 124 5.78 2.13 -14.99
N SER A 125 6.70 2.87 -15.58
CA SER A 125 6.75 3.06 -17.03
C SER A 125 7.26 1.80 -17.73
N VAL A 126 6.72 1.49 -18.90
CA VAL A 126 7.20 0.37 -19.72
C VAL A 126 8.04 0.92 -20.87
N VAL A 127 9.26 0.41 -21.02
CA VAL A 127 10.16 0.76 -22.13
C VAL A 127 10.31 -0.40 -23.10
N PRO A 128 10.42 -0.15 -24.41
CA PRO A 128 10.63 -1.21 -25.39
C PRO A 128 12.02 -1.84 -25.20
N ASN A 129 12.12 -3.15 -25.45
CA ASN A 129 13.41 -3.85 -25.53
C ASN A 129 14.19 -3.53 -26.81
#